data_AF-A0A960XMP0-F1
#
_entry.id   AF-A0A960XMP0-F1
#
_cell.length_a   1.000
_cell.length_b   1.000
_cell.length_c   1.000
_cell.angle_alpha   90.00
_cell.angle_beta   90.00
_cell.angle_gamma   90.00
#
_symmetry.space_group_name_H-M   'P 1'
#
loop_
_entity.id
_entity.type
_entity.pdbx_description
1 polymer ?
#
loop_
_entity_poly.entity_id
_entity_poly.type
_entity_poly.pdbx_seq_one_letter_code
_entity_poly.pdbx_strand_id
1 'polypeptide(L)'
;PGLQAAPGDLRLSLYATAGDILRHLATDEQRARALRQLGPLPVSRIFLEGRRGDEYVPPALLRTVRGFLEEHGIETAGGIATVPGSQFGVRQNEGLGWLNWQNPETRADVAAFFTENAPLFEELIVDDFFCTGDTSPESGAARGTRSWGEYRRDLLVSLIDPIMLRPARAANPDIRLILKYPQWYDRFHLFGYDPERMSVPFDQIWVGTEVRDPATRRMGFVQPTEGYMNFRWLTSVAGDKVTGAWFDHIECGATHFVDQAFQSVLAGARELTLFRFGDVMEGHPGDSLLAQKWGELLVLAGRVRHATREGVVFYKPVNSDPRDNLYLADYLGMLGLPILPEASFPSGAGVVFLGAQAAADPAVLTRARAVLQGGGTVIVTPAFLRAAGGAADELAGLEVGAASEPVAATQCEVRGRIVTLPMPLDADGAVRQLDATVRIMAAVGDRRIPLLATRPVAGGHVVCLNIRTFSEEDFRAVGEWLLSPRALGWSQLADPVATAVRAVCLAPLGVRFEAPSGVALHLFGSDR
;
A
#
# COMPACT_ATOMS: atom_id res chain seq x y z
N PRO A 1 1.21 27.41 22.15
CA PRO A 1 0.05 27.21 23.06
C PRO A 1 -0.52 25.80 22.85
N GLY A 2 -0.13 24.88 23.73
CA GLY A 2 -0.46 23.45 23.63
C GLY A 2 -1.88 23.18 24.10
N LEU A 3 -2.79 22.93 23.15
CA LEU A 3 -3.95 22.09 23.42
C LEU A 3 -3.43 20.66 23.59
N GLN A 4 -3.42 20.16 24.83
CA GLN A 4 -3.25 18.74 25.11
C GLN A 4 -4.42 18.02 24.44
N ALA A 5 -4.16 17.38 23.30
CA ALA A 5 -5.11 16.46 22.69
C ALA A 5 -5.31 15.27 23.64
N ALA A 6 -6.55 14.81 23.79
CA ALA A 6 -6.82 13.56 24.50
C ALA A 6 -6.07 12.41 23.80
N PRO A 7 -5.46 11.47 24.54
CA PRO A 7 -4.87 10.28 23.93
C PRO A 7 -5.89 9.58 23.03
N GLY A 8 -5.56 9.35 21.76
CA GLY A 8 -6.40 8.55 20.88
C GLY A 8 -6.40 7.08 21.29
N ASP A 9 -7.49 6.37 21.00
CA ASP A 9 -7.60 4.92 21.21
C ASP A 9 -6.79 4.15 20.15
N LEU A 10 -5.47 4.14 20.29
CA LEU A 10 -4.55 3.37 19.46
C LEU A 10 -4.17 2.08 20.18
N ARG A 11 -4.30 0.96 19.49
CA ARG A 11 -3.95 -0.37 20.01
C ARG A 11 -2.66 -0.89 19.38
N LEU A 12 -1.90 -1.65 20.16
CA LEU A 12 -0.77 -2.42 19.68
C LEU A 12 -1.11 -3.91 19.78
N SER A 13 -0.85 -4.62 18.70
CA SER A 13 -1.05 -6.05 18.54
C SER A 13 0.22 -6.71 18.03
N LEU A 14 0.40 -8.00 18.33
CA LEU A 14 1.46 -8.82 17.74
C LEU A 14 0.85 -9.95 16.93
N TYR A 15 1.54 -10.36 15.87
CA TYR A 15 1.23 -11.60 15.17
C TYR A 15 2.25 -12.67 15.54
N ALA A 16 1.79 -13.74 16.20
CA ALA A 16 2.59 -14.91 16.50
C ALA A 16 2.37 -15.97 15.42
N THR A 17 3.40 -16.26 14.64
CA THR A 17 3.32 -17.34 13.65
C THR A 17 3.15 -18.70 14.34
N ALA A 18 2.75 -19.73 13.59
CA ALA A 18 2.63 -21.08 14.12
C ALA A 18 3.95 -21.54 14.77
N GLY A 19 5.09 -21.31 14.12
CA GLY A 19 6.42 -21.55 14.66
C GLY A 19 6.76 -20.71 15.90
N ASP A 20 6.29 -19.46 15.99
CA ASP A 20 6.48 -18.64 17.20
C ASP A 20 5.76 -19.23 18.39
N ILE A 21 4.51 -19.67 18.21
CA ILE A 21 3.73 -20.28 19.28
C ILE A 21 4.42 -21.56 19.77
N LEU A 22 4.85 -22.42 18.85
CA LEU A 22 5.55 -23.67 19.18
C LEU A 22 6.89 -23.42 19.89
N ARG A 23 7.60 -22.35 19.54
CA ARG A 23 8.93 -22.04 20.08
C ARG A 23 8.88 -21.25 21.40
N HIS A 24 7.90 -20.36 21.55
CA HIS A 24 7.91 -19.35 22.60
C HIS A 24 6.68 -19.37 23.52
N LEU A 25 5.66 -20.18 23.23
CA LEU A 25 4.42 -20.21 24.00
C LEU A 25 3.96 -21.65 24.37
N ALA A 26 4.73 -22.69 24.04
CA ALA A 26 4.33 -24.08 24.24
C ALA A 26 4.34 -24.53 25.72
N THR A 27 5.33 -24.11 26.51
CA THR A 27 5.46 -24.45 27.93
C THR A 27 5.13 -23.28 28.87
N ASP A 28 4.88 -23.56 30.15
CA ASP A 28 4.63 -22.52 31.17
C ASP A 28 5.83 -21.57 31.30
N GLU A 29 7.05 -22.09 31.27
CA GLU A 29 8.26 -21.28 31.37
C GLU A 29 8.43 -20.34 30.16
N GLN A 30 8.12 -20.85 28.97
CA GLN A 30 8.16 -20.07 27.73
C GLN A 30 7.12 -18.95 27.76
N ARG A 31 5.88 -19.26 28.15
CA ARG A 31 4.80 -18.27 28.33
C ARG A 31 5.13 -17.20 29.38
N ALA A 32 5.67 -17.61 30.53
CA ALA A 32 6.11 -16.66 31.56
C ALA A 32 7.27 -15.77 31.08
N ARG A 33 8.20 -16.30 30.28
CA ARG A 33 9.26 -15.51 29.64
C ARG A 33 8.69 -14.51 28.64
N ALA A 34 7.76 -14.94 27.80
CA ALA A 34 7.10 -14.09 26.82
C ALA A 34 6.49 -12.85 27.49
N LEU A 35 5.68 -13.01 28.54
CA LEU A 35 5.08 -11.86 29.26
C LEU A 35 6.12 -10.85 29.75
N ARG A 36 7.26 -11.33 30.26
CA ARG A 36 8.35 -10.43 30.69
C ARG A 36 8.95 -9.65 29.53
N GLN A 37 9.12 -10.29 28.37
CA GLN A 37 9.66 -9.62 27.18
C GLN A 37 8.67 -8.65 26.53
N LEU A 38 7.36 -8.89 26.67
CA LEU A 38 6.33 -7.97 26.19
C LEU A 38 6.21 -6.70 27.04
N GLY A 39 6.59 -6.74 28.31
CA GLY A 39 6.35 -5.67 29.29
C GLY A 39 6.70 -4.23 28.85
N PRO A 40 7.78 -3.97 28.07
CA PRO A 40 8.08 -2.62 27.56
C PRO A 40 7.09 -2.08 26.53
N LEU A 41 6.34 -2.96 25.84
CA LEU A 41 5.39 -2.60 24.80
C LEU A 41 3.96 -2.68 25.35
N PRO A 42 3.06 -1.74 24.98
CA PRO A 42 1.66 -1.74 25.42
C PRO A 42 0.82 -2.71 24.57
N VAL A 43 1.25 -3.97 24.48
CA VAL A 43 0.56 -5.01 23.69
C VAL A 43 -0.79 -5.32 24.32
N SER A 44 -1.86 -5.07 23.58
CA SER A 44 -3.24 -5.28 24.00
C SER A 44 -3.86 -6.54 23.40
N ARG A 45 -3.29 -7.07 22.32
CA ARG A 45 -3.79 -8.25 21.62
C ARG A 45 -2.68 -9.04 20.95
N ILE A 46 -2.85 -10.36 20.84
CA ILE A 46 -1.98 -11.23 20.03
C ILE A 46 -2.83 -12.09 19.09
N PHE A 47 -2.51 -12.03 17.80
CA PHE A 47 -3.00 -12.98 16.81
C PHE A 47 -2.19 -14.28 16.90
N LEU A 48 -2.88 -15.40 17.11
CA LEU A 48 -2.30 -16.73 17.26
C LEU A 48 -2.53 -17.54 15.98
N GLU A 49 -1.49 -17.70 15.16
CA GLU A 49 -1.57 -18.43 13.90
C GLU A 49 -1.67 -19.95 14.14
N GLY A 50 -2.77 -20.57 13.71
CA GLY A 50 -2.94 -22.02 13.84
C GLY A 50 -2.20 -22.83 12.77
N ARG A 51 -1.94 -22.21 11.60
CA ARG A 51 -1.30 -22.87 10.47
C ARG A 51 -0.47 -21.92 9.60
N ARG A 52 0.73 -22.37 9.22
CA ARG A 52 1.59 -21.78 8.18
C ARG A 52 2.34 -22.90 7.46
N GLY A 53 1.86 -23.31 6.28
CA GLY A 53 2.45 -24.43 5.54
C GLY A 53 2.45 -25.71 6.38
N ASP A 54 3.62 -26.26 6.71
CA ASP A 54 3.76 -27.45 7.56
C ASP A 54 3.80 -27.14 9.06
N GLU A 55 3.93 -25.87 9.44
CA GLU A 55 3.84 -25.46 10.85
C GLU A 55 2.37 -25.48 11.27
N TYR A 56 2.05 -26.34 12.24
CA TYR A 56 0.70 -26.58 12.74
C TYR A 56 0.67 -26.52 14.27
N VAL A 57 -0.25 -25.72 14.81
CA VAL A 57 -0.46 -25.61 16.25
C VAL A 57 -1.74 -26.37 16.62
N PRO A 58 -1.66 -27.44 17.43
CA PRO A 58 -2.86 -28.19 17.81
C PRO A 58 -3.89 -27.31 18.54
N PRO A 59 -5.20 -27.49 18.31
CA PRO A 59 -6.27 -26.77 19.00
C PRO A 59 -6.15 -26.74 20.53
N ALA A 60 -5.68 -27.84 21.13
CA ALA A 60 -5.44 -27.91 22.57
C ALA A 60 -4.38 -26.91 23.04
N LEU A 61 -3.28 -26.76 22.29
CA LEU A 61 -2.24 -25.80 22.62
C LEU A 61 -2.73 -24.37 22.40
N LEU A 62 -3.46 -24.09 21.30
CA LEU A 62 -4.06 -22.78 21.07
C LEU A 62 -4.97 -22.35 22.22
N ARG A 63 -5.82 -23.26 22.75
CA ARG A 63 -6.67 -22.97 23.93
C ARG A 63 -5.84 -22.65 25.17
N THR A 64 -4.77 -23.41 25.42
CA THR A 64 -3.87 -23.17 26.57
C THR A 64 -3.20 -21.81 26.47
N VAL A 65 -2.65 -21.47 25.29
CA VAL A 65 -1.97 -20.18 25.07
C VAL A 65 -2.96 -19.03 25.16
N ARG A 66 -4.14 -19.17 24.56
CA ARG A 66 -5.23 -18.21 24.66
C ARG A 66 -5.61 -17.92 26.11
N GLY A 67 -5.96 -18.96 26.86
CA GLY A 67 -6.39 -18.80 28.26
C GLY A 67 -5.31 -18.13 29.10
N PHE A 68 -4.04 -18.52 28.93
CA PHE A 68 -2.93 -17.88 29.60
C PHE A 68 -2.81 -16.38 29.27
N LEU A 69 -2.92 -15.99 28.00
CA LEU A 69 -2.81 -14.58 27.59
C LEU A 69 -3.99 -13.75 28.12
N GLU A 70 -5.21 -14.29 28.04
CA GLU A 70 -6.44 -13.65 28.52
C GLU A 70 -6.43 -13.45 30.05
N GLU A 71 -5.94 -14.43 30.81
CA GLU A 71 -5.72 -14.31 32.26
C GLU A 71 -4.76 -13.17 32.63
N HIS A 72 -3.88 -12.77 31.70
CA HIS A 72 -2.94 -11.67 31.86
C HIS A 72 -3.39 -10.39 31.12
N GLY A 73 -4.66 -10.32 30.71
CA GLY A 73 -5.26 -9.12 30.13
C GLY A 73 -4.86 -8.82 28.68
N ILE A 74 -4.34 -9.81 27.96
CA ILE A 74 -4.01 -9.70 26.53
C ILE A 74 -5.11 -10.41 25.74
N GLU A 75 -5.82 -9.67 24.89
CA GLU A 75 -6.84 -10.25 24.01
C GLU A 75 -6.19 -11.18 22.97
N THR A 76 -6.98 -12.11 22.43
CA THR A 76 -6.49 -12.99 21.37
C THR A 76 -7.45 -13.08 20.20
N ALA A 77 -6.89 -13.32 19.02
CA ALA A 77 -7.59 -13.70 17.81
C ALA A 77 -6.78 -14.81 17.13
N GLY A 78 -7.40 -15.64 16.31
CA GLY A 78 -6.68 -16.66 15.56
C GLY A 78 -6.21 -16.14 14.20
N GLY A 79 -5.29 -16.87 13.55
CA GLY A 79 -4.79 -16.49 12.23
C GLY A 79 -4.37 -17.66 11.36
N ILE A 80 -4.26 -17.41 10.06
CA ILE A 80 -3.67 -18.33 9.08
C ILE A 80 -2.82 -17.57 8.07
N ALA A 81 -1.63 -18.11 7.78
CA ALA A 81 -0.92 -17.82 6.54
C ALA A 81 -1.16 -18.92 5.52
N THR A 82 -1.78 -18.55 4.40
CA THR A 82 -2.14 -19.45 3.31
C THR A 82 -0.94 -19.71 2.39
N VAL A 83 0.09 -20.34 2.93
CA VAL A 83 1.31 -20.76 2.22
C VAL A 83 1.38 -22.29 2.11
N PRO A 84 1.95 -22.84 1.01
CA PRO A 84 2.05 -24.29 0.81
C PRO A 84 3.01 -24.95 1.79
N GLY A 85 2.69 -26.17 2.19
CA GLY A 85 3.55 -27.12 2.89
C GLY A 85 3.53 -28.48 2.20
N SER A 86 4.38 -29.41 2.65
CA SER A 86 4.33 -30.81 2.22
C SER A 86 3.03 -31.53 2.61
N GLN A 87 2.31 -31.03 3.62
CA GLN A 87 1.05 -31.57 4.13
C GLN A 87 -0.08 -30.54 4.16
N PHE A 88 0.05 -29.43 3.43
CA PHE A 88 -0.98 -28.38 3.40
C PHE A 88 -0.94 -27.59 2.11
N GLY A 89 -1.94 -27.81 1.28
CA GLY A 89 -2.15 -27.09 0.03
C GLY A 89 -1.06 -27.33 -1.02
N VAL A 90 -1.45 -27.24 -2.27
CA VAL A 90 -0.54 -27.48 -3.39
C VAL A 90 0.18 -26.20 -3.75
N ARG A 91 1.51 -26.26 -3.85
CA ARG A 91 2.34 -25.12 -4.30
C ARG A 91 2.05 -24.81 -5.77
N GLN A 92 1.93 -23.53 -6.10
CA GLN A 92 1.84 -23.06 -7.49
C GLN A 92 3.13 -23.32 -8.29
N ASN A 93 3.06 -23.20 -9.62
CA ASN A 93 4.19 -23.47 -10.52
C ASN A 93 5.14 -22.27 -10.78
N GLU A 94 4.93 -21.11 -10.15
CA GLU A 94 5.73 -19.90 -10.33
C GLU A 94 6.78 -19.66 -9.23
N GLY A 95 7.63 -18.63 -9.40
CA GLY A 95 8.76 -18.34 -8.53
C GLY A 95 8.41 -17.98 -7.08
N LEU A 96 7.26 -17.36 -6.84
CA LEU A 96 6.79 -17.02 -5.50
C LEU A 96 6.09 -18.22 -4.84
N GLY A 97 6.35 -18.43 -3.55
CA GLY A 97 5.87 -19.61 -2.81
C GLY A 97 4.42 -19.53 -2.36
N TRP A 98 3.48 -19.39 -3.30
CA TRP A 98 2.05 -19.33 -3.01
C TRP A 98 1.31 -20.62 -3.33
N LEU A 99 0.06 -20.69 -2.87
CA LEU A 99 -0.84 -21.79 -3.13
C LEU A 99 -1.40 -21.75 -4.56
N ASN A 100 -1.64 -22.93 -5.12
CA ASN A 100 -2.47 -23.13 -6.28
C ASN A 100 -3.92 -23.29 -5.82
N TRP A 101 -4.71 -22.23 -5.99
CA TRP A 101 -6.12 -22.18 -5.58
C TRP A 101 -7.07 -22.89 -6.55
N GLN A 102 -6.61 -23.25 -7.75
CA GLN A 102 -7.41 -24.07 -8.66
C GLN A 102 -7.52 -25.50 -8.16
N ASN A 103 -6.47 -25.97 -7.47
CA ASN A 103 -6.39 -27.33 -6.97
C ASN A 103 -7.41 -27.62 -5.85
N PRO A 104 -8.19 -28.71 -5.93
CA PRO A 104 -9.18 -29.06 -4.92
C PRO A 104 -8.60 -29.41 -3.54
N GLU A 105 -7.37 -29.93 -3.46
CA GLU A 105 -6.68 -30.23 -2.21
C GLU A 105 -6.42 -28.95 -1.41
N THR A 106 -5.87 -27.93 -2.04
CA THR A 106 -5.70 -26.58 -1.45
C THR A 106 -7.00 -26.06 -0.86
N ARG A 107 -8.11 -26.19 -1.60
CA ARG A 107 -9.43 -25.70 -1.14
C ARG A 107 -9.92 -26.47 0.08
N ALA A 108 -9.75 -27.80 0.07
CA ALA A 108 -10.15 -28.66 1.17
C ALA A 108 -9.35 -28.38 2.44
N ASP A 109 -8.03 -28.24 2.32
CA ASP A 109 -7.13 -27.99 3.45
C ASP A 109 -7.43 -26.65 4.12
N VAL A 110 -7.64 -25.59 3.33
CA VAL A 110 -7.99 -24.27 3.87
C VAL A 110 -9.38 -24.30 4.53
N ALA A 111 -10.38 -24.96 3.93
CA ALA A 111 -11.69 -25.12 4.55
C ALA A 111 -11.63 -25.91 5.87
N ALA A 112 -10.77 -26.94 5.94
CA ALA A 112 -10.54 -27.71 7.16
C ALA A 112 -9.95 -26.85 8.27
N PHE A 113 -8.99 -25.96 7.96
CA PHE A 113 -8.45 -25.00 8.92
C PHE A 113 -9.55 -24.16 9.58
N PHE A 114 -10.44 -23.54 8.80
CA PHE A 114 -11.52 -22.71 9.33
C PHE A 114 -12.51 -23.50 10.17
N THR A 115 -12.83 -24.74 9.75
CA THR A 115 -13.69 -25.64 10.52
C THR A 115 -13.09 -25.97 11.89
N GLU A 116 -11.79 -26.20 11.95
CA GLU A 116 -11.08 -26.56 13.19
C GLU A 116 -10.86 -25.36 14.12
N ASN A 117 -10.55 -24.18 13.58
CA ASN A 117 -10.06 -23.03 14.36
C ASN A 117 -11.16 -22.03 14.73
N ALA A 118 -12.26 -21.93 13.97
CA ALA A 118 -13.34 -20.98 14.28
C ALA A 118 -14.00 -21.18 15.66
N PRO A 119 -14.14 -22.40 16.22
CA PRO A 119 -14.64 -22.59 17.59
C PRO A 119 -13.69 -22.10 18.69
N LEU A 120 -12.43 -21.76 18.36
CA LEU A 120 -11.39 -21.39 19.32
C LEU A 120 -11.26 -19.89 19.51
N PHE A 121 -11.88 -19.07 18.66
CA PHE A 121 -11.69 -17.62 18.67
C PHE A 121 -12.99 -16.90 18.32
N GLU A 122 -13.11 -15.65 18.78
CA GLU A 122 -14.17 -14.74 18.34
C GLU A 122 -13.87 -14.10 16.98
N GLU A 123 -12.58 -14.04 16.63
CA GLU A 123 -12.07 -13.41 15.41
C GLU A 123 -10.93 -14.23 14.80
N LEU A 124 -10.94 -14.38 13.48
CA LEU A 124 -9.85 -14.99 12.71
C LEU A 124 -9.35 -14.04 11.62
N ILE A 125 -8.02 -13.90 11.47
CA ILE A 125 -7.39 -13.15 10.38
C ILE A 125 -6.80 -14.09 9.30
N VAL A 126 -7.02 -13.73 8.05
CA VAL A 126 -6.35 -14.31 6.89
C VAL A 126 -5.19 -13.40 6.50
N ASP A 127 -3.96 -13.92 6.58
CA ASP A 127 -2.74 -13.22 6.15
C ASP A 127 -2.79 -12.92 4.63
N ASP A 128 -1.90 -12.05 4.17
CA ASP A 128 -1.89 -11.51 2.80
C ASP A 128 -1.33 -12.47 1.73
N PHE A 129 -1.18 -13.75 2.07
CA PHE A 129 -0.87 -14.83 1.14
C PHE A 129 -2.10 -15.39 0.41
N PHE A 130 -3.30 -14.79 0.56
CA PHE A 130 -4.48 -15.11 -0.25
C PHE A 130 -4.37 -14.54 -1.67
N CYS A 131 -3.31 -14.95 -2.37
CA CYS A 131 -2.94 -14.52 -3.71
C CYS A 131 -2.35 -15.70 -4.52
N THR A 132 -2.21 -15.52 -5.83
CA THR A 132 -1.55 -16.51 -6.69
C THR A 132 -1.03 -15.91 -7.98
N GLY A 133 0.08 -16.46 -8.44
CA GLY A 133 0.68 -16.26 -9.75
C GLY A 133 0.52 -17.49 -10.63
N ASP A 134 -0.21 -18.53 -10.20
CA ASP A 134 -0.27 -19.83 -10.87
C ASP A 134 -0.61 -19.71 -12.36
N THR A 135 0.10 -20.50 -13.16
CA THR A 135 -0.05 -20.65 -14.62
C THR A 135 -0.10 -22.13 -15.04
N SER A 136 -0.33 -23.03 -14.08
CA SER A 136 -0.36 -24.48 -14.30
C SER A 136 -1.39 -24.88 -15.37
N PRO A 137 -1.28 -26.07 -15.99
CA PRO A 137 -2.26 -26.52 -16.99
C PRO A 137 -3.71 -26.52 -16.49
N GLU A 138 -3.95 -26.85 -15.22
CA GLU A 138 -5.31 -26.82 -14.65
C GLU A 138 -5.85 -25.39 -14.54
N SER A 139 -5.03 -24.45 -14.08
CA SER A 139 -5.39 -23.02 -14.07
C SER A 139 -5.50 -22.46 -15.47
N GLY A 140 -4.68 -22.91 -16.41
CA GLY A 140 -4.76 -22.54 -17.82
C GLY A 140 -6.07 -22.98 -18.46
N ALA A 141 -6.51 -24.21 -18.18
CA ALA A 141 -7.81 -24.72 -18.62
C ALA A 141 -8.96 -23.94 -17.97
N ALA A 142 -8.89 -23.67 -16.66
CA ALA A 142 -9.93 -22.93 -15.94
C ALA A 142 -10.02 -21.45 -16.35
N ARG A 143 -8.88 -20.80 -16.64
CA ARG A 143 -8.81 -19.42 -17.14
C ARG A 143 -9.60 -19.24 -18.42
N GLY A 144 -9.48 -20.17 -19.36
CA GLY A 144 -10.07 -20.07 -20.69
C GLY A 144 -9.52 -18.85 -21.44
N THR A 145 -10.42 -18.00 -21.94
CA THR A 145 -10.07 -16.82 -22.75
C THR A 145 -9.80 -15.55 -21.93
N ARG A 146 -10.02 -15.59 -20.61
CA ARG A 146 -9.79 -14.44 -19.72
C ARG A 146 -8.31 -14.08 -19.62
N SER A 147 -8.01 -12.83 -19.29
CA SER A 147 -6.67 -12.47 -18.81
C SER A 147 -6.35 -13.20 -17.51
N TRP A 148 -5.06 -13.35 -17.18
CA TRP A 148 -4.65 -13.96 -15.91
C TRP A 148 -5.18 -13.18 -14.71
N GLY A 149 -5.13 -11.84 -14.74
CA GLY A 149 -5.63 -10.99 -13.67
C GLY A 149 -7.14 -11.17 -13.44
N GLU A 150 -7.95 -11.16 -14.51
CA GLU A 150 -9.39 -11.41 -14.40
C GLU A 150 -9.69 -12.79 -13.81
N TYR A 151 -9.07 -13.84 -14.35
CA TYR A 151 -9.26 -15.21 -13.86
C TYR A 151 -8.90 -15.35 -12.38
N ARG A 152 -7.74 -14.84 -11.95
CA ARG A 152 -7.28 -14.96 -10.57
C ARG A 152 -8.21 -14.21 -9.61
N ARG A 153 -8.66 -13.00 -9.97
CA ARG A 153 -9.62 -12.26 -9.15
C ARG A 153 -10.94 -13.00 -9.02
N ASP A 154 -11.49 -13.49 -10.13
CA ASP A 154 -12.75 -14.27 -10.12
C ASP A 154 -12.60 -15.55 -9.30
N LEU A 155 -11.48 -16.27 -9.46
CA LEU A 155 -11.18 -17.48 -8.70
C LEU A 155 -11.16 -17.19 -7.21
N LEU A 156 -10.33 -16.26 -6.74
CA LEU A 156 -10.17 -16.00 -5.31
C LEU A 156 -11.44 -15.45 -4.68
N VAL A 157 -12.15 -14.52 -5.34
CA VAL A 157 -13.46 -14.05 -4.87
C VAL A 157 -14.46 -15.20 -4.74
N SER A 158 -14.51 -16.12 -5.70
CA SER A 158 -15.44 -17.26 -5.68
C SER A 158 -15.16 -18.27 -4.55
N LEU A 159 -13.93 -18.28 -4.01
CA LEU A 159 -13.51 -19.22 -2.98
C LEU A 159 -13.83 -18.73 -1.56
N ILE A 160 -13.97 -17.42 -1.34
CA ILE A 160 -14.16 -16.85 0.01
C ILE A 160 -15.31 -17.53 0.77
N ASP A 161 -16.50 -17.62 0.18
CA ASP A 161 -17.65 -18.24 0.85
C ASP A 161 -17.44 -19.74 1.14
N PRO A 162 -17.14 -20.60 0.15
CA PRO A 162 -17.08 -22.05 0.38
C PRO A 162 -15.88 -22.51 1.21
N ILE A 163 -14.75 -21.78 1.23
CA ILE A 163 -13.54 -22.23 1.95
C ILE A 163 -13.24 -21.43 3.22
N MET A 164 -13.87 -20.26 3.42
CA MET A 164 -13.63 -19.42 4.60
C MET A 164 -14.92 -19.17 5.37
N LEU A 165 -15.88 -18.44 4.79
CA LEU A 165 -17.05 -17.96 5.53
C LEU A 165 -17.94 -19.10 6.02
N ARG A 166 -18.35 -19.99 5.10
CA ARG A 166 -19.26 -21.09 5.39
C ARG A 166 -18.68 -22.09 6.39
N PRO A 167 -17.44 -22.62 6.21
CA PRO A 167 -16.87 -23.53 7.21
C PRO A 167 -16.69 -22.85 8.58
N ALA A 168 -16.22 -21.60 8.62
CA ALA A 168 -16.05 -20.88 9.88
C ALA A 168 -17.40 -20.67 10.60
N ARG A 169 -18.41 -20.15 9.91
CA ARG A 169 -19.73 -19.83 10.48
C ARG A 169 -20.55 -21.07 10.84
N ALA A 170 -20.33 -22.19 10.14
CA ALA A 170 -20.94 -23.46 10.52
C ALA A 170 -20.39 -23.98 11.87
N ALA A 171 -19.10 -23.74 12.13
CA ALA A 171 -18.44 -24.15 13.36
C ALA A 171 -18.62 -23.13 14.51
N ASN A 172 -18.75 -21.85 14.18
CA ASN A 172 -19.03 -20.75 15.11
C ASN A 172 -19.88 -19.66 14.41
N PRO A 173 -21.20 -19.61 14.61
CA PRO A 173 -22.09 -18.67 13.92
C PRO A 173 -21.78 -17.19 14.14
N ASP A 174 -21.14 -16.84 15.27
CA ASP A 174 -20.82 -15.47 15.66
C ASP A 174 -19.38 -15.05 15.26
N ILE A 175 -18.65 -15.91 14.54
CA ILE A 175 -17.26 -15.65 14.15
C ILE A 175 -17.15 -14.38 13.29
N ARG A 176 -16.16 -13.55 13.62
CA ARG A 176 -15.72 -12.43 12.80
C ARG A 176 -14.48 -12.78 12.00
N LEU A 177 -14.42 -12.35 10.75
CA LEU A 177 -13.29 -12.62 9.86
C LEU A 177 -12.62 -11.32 9.41
N ILE A 178 -11.29 -11.32 9.45
CA ILE A 178 -10.43 -10.24 8.98
C ILE A 178 -9.68 -10.72 7.73
N LEU A 179 -9.63 -9.86 6.70
CA LEU A 179 -8.73 -10.05 5.57
C LEU A 179 -7.58 -9.03 5.63
N LYS A 180 -6.34 -9.51 5.54
CA LYS A 180 -5.17 -8.66 5.34
C LYS A 180 -4.88 -8.51 3.85
N TYR A 181 -4.73 -7.28 3.36
CA TYR A 181 -4.14 -7.00 2.05
C TYR A 181 -2.63 -6.72 2.18
N PRO A 182 -1.81 -7.12 1.19
CA PRO A 182 -0.38 -6.86 1.22
C PRO A 182 -0.03 -5.42 0.82
N GLN A 183 1.25 -5.04 0.90
CA GLN A 183 1.69 -3.68 0.55
C GLN A 183 1.69 -3.35 -0.95
N TRP A 184 1.75 -4.34 -1.85
CA TRP A 184 1.93 -4.15 -3.30
C TRP A 184 0.63 -3.74 -4.04
N TYR A 185 -0.01 -2.66 -3.58
CA TYR A 185 -1.37 -2.23 -3.94
C TYR A 185 -1.63 -1.95 -5.43
N ASP A 186 -0.60 -1.55 -6.16
CA ASP A 186 -0.70 -1.35 -7.61
C ASP A 186 -0.75 -2.67 -8.40
N ARG A 187 -0.40 -3.79 -7.77
CA ARG A 187 -0.28 -5.11 -8.41
C ARG A 187 -1.31 -6.12 -7.95
N PHE A 188 -2.18 -5.76 -7.00
CA PHE A 188 -3.29 -6.59 -6.48
C PHE A 188 -4.01 -7.40 -7.55
N HIS A 189 -4.44 -6.70 -8.59
CA HIS A 189 -5.28 -7.24 -9.65
C HIS A 189 -4.58 -8.26 -10.57
N LEU A 190 -3.24 -8.33 -10.54
CA LEU A 190 -2.43 -9.30 -11.28
C LEU A 190 -2.35 -10.65 -10.54
N PHE A 191 -2.45 -10.61 -9.20
CA PHE A 191 -2.26 -11.77 -8.33
C PHE A 191 -3.52 -12.19 -7.57
N GLY A 192 -4.67 -11.64 -8.00
CA GLY A 192 -5.99 -12.12 -7.62
C GLY A 192 -6.70 -11.30 -6.55
N TYR A 193 -6.06 -10.29 -5.95
CA TYR A 193 -6.77 -9.39 -5.04
C TYR A 193 -7.74 -8.49 -5.81
N ASP A 194 -8.95 -8.40 -5.27
CA ASP A 194 -10.01 -7.50 -5.73
C ASP A 194 -10.63 -6.79 -4.53
N PRO A 195 -10.08 -5.63 -4.10
CA PRO A 195 -10.51 -5.00 -2.86
C PRO A 195 -12.00 -4.64 -2.80
N GLU A 196 -12.62 -4.33 -3.93
CA GLU A 196 -14.05 -4.00 -3.99
C GLU A 196 -14.91 -5.24 -3.70
N ARG A 197 -14.63 -6.37 -4.35
CA ARG A 197 -15.41 -7.61 -4.18
C ARG A 197 -15.03 -8.38 -2.91
N MET A 198 -13.75 -8.39 -2.56
CA MET A 198 -13.22 -9.18 -1.44
C MET A 198 -13.46 -8.54 -0.08
N SER A 199 -13.56 -7.21 0.03
CA SER A 199 -13.75 -6.57 1.34
C SER A 199 -15.19 -6.64 1.87
N VAL A 200 -16.18 -6.88 0.99
CA VAL A 200 -17.60 -6.98 1.36
C VAL A 200 -17.88 -8.12 2.33
N PRO A 201 -17.42 -9.37 2.11
CA PRO A 201 -17.75 -10.50 2.99
C PRO A 201 -17.05 -10.52 4.35
N PHE A 202 -15.95 -9.78 4.54
CA PHE A 202 -15.18 -9.75 5.80
C PHE A 202 -15.66 -8.63 6.73
N ASP A 203 -15.48 -8.81 8.03
CA ASP A 203 -15.92 -7.87 9.06
C ASP A 203 -14.97 -6.68 9.19
N GLN A 204 -13.66 -6.93 9.06
CA GLN A 204 -12.63 -5.89 9.08
C GLN A 204 -11.50 -6.18 8.08
N ILE A 205 -10.73 -5.14 7.78
CA ILE A 205 -9.62 -5.18 6.82
C ILE A 205 -8.35 -4.68 7.50
N TRP A 206 -7.27 -5.45 7.33
CA TRP A 206 -5.91 -5.09 7.70
C TRP A 206 -5.10 -4.76 6.46
N VAL A 207 -4.10 -3.90 6.62
CA VAL A 207 -3.28 -3.41 5.51
C VAL A 207 -1.80 -3.61 5.82
N GLY A 208 -1.09 -4.24 4.89
CA GLY A 208 0.36 -4.30 4.88
C GLY A 208 0.97 -2.93 4.64
N THR A 209 1.77 -2.48 5.58
CA THR A 209 2.50 -1.20 5.57
C THR A 209 4.01 -1.44 5.75
N GLU A 210 4.51 -2.57 5.23
CA GLU A 210 5.84 -3.13 5.51
C GLU A 210 6.94 -2.51 4.63
N VAL A 211 7.08 -1.19 4.68
CA VAL A 211 7.95 -0.44 3.74
C VAL A 211 9.44 -0.69 3.96
N ARG A 212 9.83 -1.06 5.19
CA ARG A 212 11.20 -1.42 5.57
C ARG A 212 12.24 -0.33 5.19
N ASP A 213 13.52 -0.70 5.07
CA ASP A 213 14.57 0.24 4.69
C ASP A 213 14.57 0.51 3.17
N PRO A 214 14.32 1.76 2.72
CA PRO A 214 14.22 2.11 1.30
C PRO A 214 15.56 1.99 0.54
N ALA A 215 16.69 1.79 1.23
CA ALA A 215 18.00 1.66 0.62
C ALA A 215 18.36 0.20 0.28
N THR A 216 17.53 -0.78 0.65
CA THR A 216 17.86 -2.19 0.42
C THR A 216 17.22 -2.75 -0.83
N ARG A 217 18.02 -3.50 -1.60
CA ARG A 217 17.52 -4.23 -2.77
C ARG A 217 16.62 -5.39 -2.37
N ARG A 218 16.93 -6.09 -1.27
CA ARG A 218 16.19 -7.30 -0.86
C ARG A 218 14.72 -7.00 -0.59
N MET A 219 14.43 -5.80 -0.08
CA MET A 219 13.06 -5.34 0.19
C MET A 219 12.57 -4.29 -0.82
N GLY A 220 13.22 -4.24 -1.98
CA GLY A 220 12.70 -3.57 -3.17
C GLY A 220 12.53 -2.06 -3.05
N PHE A 221 13.48 -1.35 -2.44
CA PHE A 221 13.56 0.12 -2.46
C PHE A 221 12.24 0.87 -2.17
N VAL A 222 11.37 0.27 -1.36
CA VAL A 222 10.00 0.74 -1.11
C VAL A 222 10.07 2.09 -0.39
N GLN A 223 9.28 3.06 -0.83
CA GLN A 223 9.31 4.38 -0.23
C GLN A 223 8.53 4.39 1.10
N PRO A 224 8.98 5.12 2.13
CA PRO A 224 8.30 5.19 3.43
C PRO A 224 6.81 5.60 3.36
N THR A 225 6.43 6.36 2.34
CA THR A 225 5.05 6.80 2.09
C THR A 225 4.13 5.70 1.56
N GLU A 226 4.65 4.58 1.04
CA GLU A 226 3.84 3.49 0.46
C GLU A 226 2.80 2.94 1.47
N GLY A 227 3.20 2.77 2.74
CA GLY A 227 2.29 2.31 3.79
C GLY A 227 1.10 3.26 4.00
N TYR A 228 1.33 4.58 3.94
CA TYR A 228 0.25 5.56 3.96
C TYR A 228 -0.63 5.45 2.71
N MET A 229 -0.02 5.33 1.52
CA MET A 229 -0.76 5.28 0.26
C MET A 229 -1.67 4.05 0.18
N ASN A 230 -1.15 2.88 0.51
CA ASN A 230 -1.91 1.64 0.52
C ASN A 230 -3.08 1.70 1.52
N PHE A 231 -2.80 2.11 2.76
CA PHE A 231 -3.83 2.18 3.80
C PHE A 231 -4.96 3.15 3.42
N ARG A 232 -4.62 4.35 2.93
CA ARG A 232 -5.62 5.33 2.51
C ARG A 232 -6.41 4.88 1.29
N TRP A 233 -5.74 4.30 0.30
CA TRP A 233 -6.42 3.81 -0.90
C TRP A 233 -7.40 2.68 -0.56
N LEU A 234 -6.99 1.69 0.26
CA LEU A 234 -7.89 0.64 0.73
C LEU A 234 -9.02 1.21 1.60
N THR A 235 -8.77 2.25 2.40
CA THR A 235 -9.83 2.96 3.15
C THR A 235 -10.86 3.58 2.20
N SER A 236 -10.43 4.13 1.05
CA SER A 236 -11.36 4.66 0.04
C SER A 236 -12.22 3.59 -0.64
N VAL A 237 -11.79 2.32 -0.59
CA VAL A 237 -12.54 1.17 -1.16
C VAL A 237 -13.46 0.52 -0.11
N ALA A 238 -12.92 0.21 1.07
CA ALA A 238 -13.59 -0.61 2.09
C ALA A 238 -14.13 0.20 3.28
N GLY A 239 -13.94 1.52 3.29
CA GLY A 239 -14.46 2.43 4.30
C GLY A 239 -13.97 2.08 5.72
N ASP A 240 -14.89 2.18 6.68
CA ASP A 240 -14.62 1.98 8.11
C ASP A 240 -14.19 0.56 8.49
N LYS A 241 -14.28 -0.42 7.57
CA LYS A 241 -13.75 -1.77 7.77
C LYS A 241 -12.23 -1.76 7.89
N VAL A 242 -11.55 -0.84 7.21
CA VAL A 242 -10.08 -0.71 7.31
C VAL A 242 -9.73 -0.22 8.71
N THR A 243 -9.04 -1.07 9.47
CA THR A 243 -8.84 -0.84 10.91
C THR A 243 -7.37 -0.92 11.29
N GLY A 244 -6.69 -1.99 10.91
CA GLY A 244 -5.33 -2.25 11.34
C GLY A 244 -4.28 -2.08 10.25
N ALA A 245 -3.11 -1.60 10.65
CA ALA A 245 -1.90 -1.61 9.84
C ALA A 245 -0.95 -2.67 10.37
N TRP A 246 -0.26 -3.35 9.47
CA TRP A 246 0.60 -4.47 9.78
C TRP A 246 2.00 -4.18 9.22
N PHE A 247 3.02 -4.22 10.08
CA PHE A 247 4.41 -3.99 9.68
C PHE A 247 5.41 -4.86 10.42
N ASP A 248 6.62 -4.96 9.85
CA ASP A 248 7.63 -5.90 10.32
C ASP A 248 9.00 -5.27 10.60
N HIS A 249 9.82 -6.05 11.29
CA HIS A 249 11.20 -5.71 11.66
C HIS A 249 12.20 -6.00 10.52
N ILE A 250 11.76 -6.62 9.43
CA ILE A 250 12.67 -7.22 8.47
C ILE A 250 13.46 -6.12 7.77
N GLU A 251 14.79 -6.20 7.89
CA GLU A 251 15.71 -5.21 7.27
C GLU A 251 15.50 -3.77 7.75
N CYS A 252 14.94 -3.59 8.94
CA CYS A 252 14.71 -2.26 9.50
C CYS A 252 15.78 -1.89 10.54
N GLY A 253 16.39 -0.70 10.38
CA GLY A 253 16.93 0.01 11.55
C GLY A 253 15.81 0.48 12.48
N ALA A 254 16.15 0.89 13.71
CA ALA A 254 15.14 1.33 14.68
C ALA A 254 14.26 2.49 14.15
N THR A 255 14.85 3.45 13.45
CA THR A 255 14.12 4.60 12.88
C THR A 255 13.16 4.15 11.78
N HIS A 256 13.61 3.36 10.80
CA HIS A 256 12.74 2.84 9.73
C HIS A 256 11.58 2.00 10.29
N PHE A 257 11.86 1.20 11.34
CA PHE A 257 10.81 0.43 12.01
C PHE A 257 9.72 1.33 12.61
N VAL A 258 10.12 2.40 13.32
CA VAL A 258 9.16 3.32 13.95
C VAL A 258 8.49 4.25 12.93
N ASP A 259 9.14 4.58 11.82
CA ASP A 259 8.53 5.33 10.72
C ASP A 259 7.31 4.60 10.14
N GLN A 260 7.35 3.26 10.05
CA GLN A 260 6.18 2.45 9.67
C GLN A 260 4.98 2.68 10.59
N ALA A 261 5.22 2.76 11.91
CA ALA A 261 4.18 3.05 12.89
C ALA A 261 3.60 4.46 12.70
N PHE A 262 4.45 5.48 12.51
CA PHE A 262 3.99 6.85 12.30
C PHE A 262 3.20 7.01 11.00
N GLN A 263 3.66 6.43 9.89
CA GLN A 263 2.95 6.45 8.60
C GLN A 263 1.59 5.75 8.71
N SER A 264 1.52 4.63 9.41
CA SER A 264 0.28 3.91 9.68
C SER A 264 -0.73 4.73 10.47
N VAL A 265 -0.29 5.39 11.56
CA VAL A 265 -1.16 6.25 12.36
C VAL A 265 -1.59 7.48 11.57
N LEU A 266 -0.69 8.12 10.80
CA LEU A 266 -1.03 9.23 9.89
C LEU A 266 -2.12 8.83 8.89
N ALA A 267 -2.05 7.61 8.37
CA ALA A 267 -3.05 7.07 7.47
C ALA A 267 -4.42 6.85 8.15
N GLY A 268 -4.43 6.74 9.47
CA GLY A 268 -5.63 6.58 10.29
C GLY A 268 -5.80 5.19 10.88
N ALA A 269 -4.74 4.37 10.93
CA ALA A 269 -4.77 3.07 11.60
C ALA A 269 -5.18 3.23 13.07
N ARG A 270 -6.13 2.40 13.50
CA ARG A 270 -6.61 2.33 14.89
C ARG A 270 -5.89 1.23 15.67
N GLU A 271 -5.29 0.29 14.96
CA GLU A 271 -4.53 -0.81 15.52
C GLU A 271 -3.24 -1.00 14.71
N LEU A 272 -2.11 -1.11 15.40
CA LEU A 272 -0.81 -1.45 14.82
C LEU A 272 -0.52 -2.91 15.14
N THR A 273 -0.18 -3.72 14.14
CA THR A 273 0.19 -5.13 14.30
C THR A 273 1.65 -5.33 13.93
N LEU A 274 2.46 -5.79 14.88
CA LEU A 274 3.87 -6.11 14.62
C LEU A 274 3.99 -7.57 14.17
N PHE A 275 4.54 -7.75 12.98
CA PHE A 275 5.03 -9.04 12.51
C PHE A 275 6.55 -9.08 12.69
N ARG A 276 7.10 -9.91 13.58
CA ARG A 276 6.45 -11.04 14.24
C ARG A 276 6.84 -11.17 15.70
N PHE A 277 6.01 -11.90 16.44
CA PHE A 277 6.20 -12.19 17.86
C PHE A 277 7.61 -12.70 18.15
N GLY A 278 8.15 -13.58 17.32
CA GLY A 278 9.53 -14.08 17.46
C GLY A 278 10.60 -12.97 17.48
N ASP A 279 10.46 -11.93 16.66
CA ASP A 279 11.44 -10.83 16.60
C ASP A 279 11.45 -10.02 17.90
N VAL A 280 10.27 -9.85 18.51
CA VAL A 280 10.13 -9.24 19.85
C VAL A 280 10.77 -10.13 20.93
N MET A 281 10.65 -11.46 20.81
CA MET A 281 11.29 -12.40 21.74
C MET A 281 12.82 -12.43 21.60
N GLU A 282 13.33 -12.19 20.40
CA GLU A 282 14.76 -12.11 20.10
C GLU A 282 15.35 -10.73 20.46
N GLY A 283 14.52 -9.69 20.46
CA GLY A 283 14.85 -8.34 20.90
C GLY A 283 15.39 -7.47 19.76
N HIS A 284 14.49 -6.72 19.12
CA HIS A 284 14.85 -5.79 18.05
C HIS A 284 15.02 -4.36 18.59
N PRO A 285 16.02 -3.57 18.15
CA PRO A 285 16.20 -2.18 18.62
C PRO A 285 15.00 -1.28 18.30
N GLY A 286 14.23 -1.61 17.27
CA GLY A 286 12.97 -0.94 16.92
C GLY A 286 11.89 -1.04 18.00
N ASP A 287 11.84 -2.14 18.76
CA ASP A 287 10.85 -2.32 19.84
C ASP A 287 11.05 -1.30 20.95
N SER A 288 12.31 -1.09 21.35
CA SER A 288 12.66 -0.12 22.38
C SER A 288 12.36 1.31 21.94
N LEU A 289 12.62 1.66 20.67
CA LEU A 289 12.29 2.99 20.16
C LEU A 289 10.78 3.18 20.01
N LEU A 290 10.04 2.14 19.59
CA LEU A 290 8.58 2.17 19.52
C LEU A 290 7.96 2.41 20.90
N ALA A 291 8.43 1.68 21.92
CA ALA A 291 8.00 1.89 23.31
C ALA A 291 8.22 3.35 23.77
N GLN A 292 9.40 3.92 23.47
CA GLN A 292 9.70 5.32 23.79
C GLN A 292 8.79 6.30 23.04
N LYS A 293 8.40 5.98 21.81
CA LYS A 293 7.59 6.82 20.93
C LYS A 293 6.09 6.61 21.04
N TRP A 294 5.64 5.64 21.85
CA TRP A 294 4.22 5.31 21.99
C TRP A 294 3.34 6.49 22.38
N GLY A 295 3.80 7.32 23.32
CA GLY A 295 3.06 8.53 23.72
C GLY A 295 2.86 9.53 22.58
N GLU A 296 3.85 9.68 21.69
CA GLU A 296 3.75 10.54 20.49
C GLU A 296 2.73 9.96 19.49
N LEU A 297 2.71 8.64 19.30
CA LEU A 297 1.74 7.95 18.45
C LEU A 297 0.31 8.09 18.98
N LEU A 298 0.08 8.01 20.29
CA LEU A 298 -1.25 8.23 20.89
C LEU A 298 -1.77 9.65 20.65
N VAL A 299 -0.90 10.66 20.79
CA VAL A 299 -1.25 12.06 20.51
C VAL A 299 -1.54 12.24 19.02
N LEU A 300 -0.73 11.65 18.16
CA LEU A 300 -0.95 11.71 16.71
C LEU A 300 -2.27 11.05 16.31
N ALA A 301 -2.54 9.85 16.83
CA ALA A 301 -3.79 9.13 16.60
C ALA A 301 -5.01 9.97 17.00
N GLY A 302 -4.94 10.65 18.15
CA GLY A 302 -5.98 11.58 18.60
C GLY A 302 -6.21 12.75 17.64
N ARG A 303 -5.14 13.29 17.04
CA ARG A 303 -5.22 14.42 16.10
C ARG A 303 -5.79 14.03 14.73
N VAL A 304 -5.47 12.85 14.23
CA VAL A 304 -5.81 12.45 12.83
C VAL A 304 -7.11 11.67 12.70
N ARG A 305 -7.68 11.18 13.81
CA ARG A 305 -8.86 10.30 13.81
C ARG A 305 -10.10 10.94 13.21
N HIS A 306 -10.36 12.20 13.55
CA HIS A 306 -11.55 12.94 13.12
C HIS A 306 -11.21 14.10 12.19
N ALA A 307 -9.92 14.39 12.00
CA ALA A 307 -9.53 15.49 11.15
C ALA A 307 -9.87 15.22 9.68
N THR A 308 -10.48 16.24 9.06
CA THR A 308 -10.68 16.27 7.61
C THR A 308 -9.32 16.35 6.92
N ARG A 309 -9.08 15.48 5.94
CA ARG A 309 -7.84 15.48 5.15
C ARG A 309 -7.99 16.39 3.94
N GLU A 310 -6.97 17.19 3.67
CA GLU A 310 -6.92 18.08 2.51
C GLU A 310 -5.69 17.75 1.67
N GLY A 311 -5.76 17.98 0.36
CA GLY A 311 -4.63 17.68 -0.50
C GLY A 311 -4.96 17.48 -1.97
N VAL A 312 -4.02 16.84 -2.67
CA VAL A 312 -4.11 16.47 -4.07
C VAL A 312 -4.73 15.09 -4.15
N VAL A 313 -5.94 14.97 -4.71
CA VAL A 313 -6.57 13.67 -4.84
C VAL A 313 -5.90 12.87 -5.96
N PHE A 314 -5.29 11.74 -5.61
CA PHE A 314 -4.73 10.79 -6.57
C PHE A 314 -5.80 9.75 -6.90
N TYR A 315 -6.40 9.88 -8.09
CA TYR A 315 -7.47 8.98 -8.51
C TYR A 315 -6.90 7.70 -9.10
N LYS A 316 -7.19 6.57 -8.43
CA LYS A 316 -6.78 5.22 -8.84
C LYS A 316 -7.98 4.26 -8.75
N PRO A 317 -8.69 4.01 -9.86
CA PRO A 317 -9.73 2.98 -9.90
C PRO A 317 -9.23 1.62 -9.40
N VAL A 318 -10.13 0.81 -8.85
CA VAL A 318 -9.81 -0.59 -8.55
C VAL A 318 -9.46 -1.33 -9.84
N ASN A 319 -8.54 -2.29 -9.74
CA ASN A 319 -8.14 -3.16 -10.86
C ASN A 319 -7.60 -2.43 -12.10
N SER A 320 -7.05 -1.22 -11.95
CA SER A 320 -6.47 -0.41 -13.02
C SER A 320 -5.02 -0.76 -13.34
N ASP A 321 -4.64 -0.73 -14.63
CA ASP A 321 -3.27 -0.90 -15.09
C ASP A 321 -2.44 0.39 -14.86
N PRO A 322 -1.35 0.32 -14.08
CA PRO A 322 -0.47 1.45 -13.80
C PRO A 322 0.52 1.77 -14.93
N ARG A 323 0.69 0.93 -15.95
CA ARG A 323 1.68 1.10 -17.04
C ARG A 323 3.07 1.45 -16.48
N ASP A 324 3.67 2.57 -16.90
CA ASP A 324 4.95 3.11 -16.43
C ASP A 324 4.80 4.10 -15.24
N ASN A 325 3.69 4.01 -14.50
CA ASN A 325 3.35 4.76 -13.28
C ASN A 325 3.13 3.83 -12.06
N LEU A 326 3.73 2.63 -12.04
CA LEU A 326 3.73 1.75 -10.86
C LEU A 326 4.32 2.48 -9.64
N TYR A 327 3.63 2.43 -8.51
CA TYR A 327 4.02 3.06 -7.23
C TYR A 327 4.18 4.58 -7.31
N LEU A 328 3.53 5.22 -8.29
CA LEU A 328 3.65 6.66 -8.52
C LEU A 328 3.28 7.50 -7.29
N ALA A 329 2.18 7.17 -6.61
CA ALA A 329 1.70 7.94 -5.47
C ALA A 329 2.75 8.03 -4.35
N ASP A 330 3.54 6.97 -4.17
CA ASP A 330 4.54 6.87 -3.11
C ASP A 330 5.64 7.94 -3.33
N TYR A 331 6.12 8.07 -4.56
CA TYR A 331 7.07 9.12 -4.94
C TYR A 331 6.47 10.51 -4.86
N LEU A 332 5.21 10.70 -5.26
CA LEU A 332 4.54 12.00 -5.09
C LEU A 332 4.46 12.41 -3.60
N GLY A 333 4.26 11.45 -2.70
CA GLY A 333 4.38 11.66 -1.26
C GLY A 333 5.79 12.09 -0.83
N MET A 334 6.83 11.41 -1.34
CA MET A 334 8.23 11.77 -1.07
C MET A 334 8.64 13.13 -1.67
N LEU A 335 7.93 13.59 -2.71
CA LEU A 335 8.03 14.95 -3.23
C LEU A 335 7.39 15.98 -2.32
N GLY A 336 6.75 15.61 -1.21
CA GLY A 336 6.05 16.55 -0.33
C GLY A 336 4.74 17.06 -0.92
N LEU A 337 4.10 16.30 -1.82
CA LEU A 337 2.72 16.57 -2.21
C LEU A 337 1.79 15.85 -1.22
N PRO A 338 0.78 16.52 -0.66
CA PRO A 338 -0.18 15.91 0.25
C PRO A 338 -1.17 15.07 -0.54
N ILE A 339 -0.78 13.85 -0.88
CA ILE A 339 -1.57 12.95 -1.71
C ILE A 339 -2.72 12.34 -0.92
N LEU A 340 -3.91 12.34 -1.51
CA LEU A 340 -5.10 11.63 -1.03
C LEU A 340 -5.47 10.54 -2.04
N PRO A 341 -5.05 9.28 -1.83
CA PRO A 341 -5.42 8.18 -2.72
C PRO A 341 -6.92 7.87 -2.64
N GLU A 342 -7.60 7.85 -3.78
CA GLU A 342 -9.05 7.61 -3.88
C GLU A 342 -9.38 6.64 -5.01
N ALA A 343 -10.20 5.62 -4.71
CA ALA A 343 -10.70 4.65 -5.68
C ALA A 343 -11.91 5.14 -6.47
N SER A 344 -12.64 6.11 -5.95
CA SER A 344 -13.78 6.75 -6.60
C SER A 344 -13.41 8.16 -7.07
N PHE A 345 -13.97 8.59 -8.22
CA PHE A 345 -13.60 9.89 -8.76
C PHE A 345 -14.12 11.04 -7.86
N PRO A 346 -13.26 11.98 -7.46
CA PRO A 346 -13.59 13.02 -6.48
C PRO A 346 -14.30 14.22 -7.13
N SER A 347 -15.60 14.13 -7.39
CA SER A 347 -16.34 15.15 -8.17
C SER A 347 -16.33 16.58 -7.59
N GLY A 348 -15.91 16.77 -6.33
CA GLY A 348 -15.77 18.08 -5.68
C GLY A 348 -14.33 18.51 -5.34
N ALA A 349 -13.30 17.77 -5.76
CA ALA A 349 -11.92 18.11 -5.42
C ALA A 349 -11.41 19.32 -6.22
N GLY A 350 -10.71 20.23 -5.52
CA GLY A 350 -10.06 21.38 -6.15
C GLY A 350 -8.80 21.01 -6.94
N VAL A 351 -8.15 19.89 -6.59
CA VAL A 351 -6.96 19.37 -7.28
C VAL A 351 -7.08 17.86 -7.43
N VAL A 352 -6.94 17.37 -8.66
CA VAL A 352 -6.94 15.94 -8.98
C VAL A 352 -5.68 15.59 -9.74
N PHE A 353 -4.99 14.53 -9.33
CA PHE A 353 -3.86 13.93 -10.01
C PHE A 353 -4.31 12.66 -10.73
N LEU A 354 -4.03 12.57 -12.03
CA LEU A 354 -4.38 11.46 -12.91
C LEU A 354 -3.09 10.82 -13.45
N GLY A 355 -2.71 9.69 -12.87
CA GLY A 355 -1.72 8.77 -13.43
C GLY A 355 -2.35 7.83 -14.47
N ALA A 356 -1.56 6.93 -15.05
CA ALA A 356 -2.03 5.97 -16.05
C ALA A 356 -3.24 5.15 -15.56
N GLN A 357 -3.27 4.82 -14.26
CA GLN A 357 -4.34 4.09 -13.60
C GLN A 357 -5.73 4.72 -13.84
N ALA A 358 -5.81 6.05 -13.86
CA ALA A 358 -7.06 6.77 -14.01
C ALA A 358 -7.74 6.56 -15.37
N ALA A 359 -6.99 6.14 -16.39
CA ALA A 359 -7.52 5.86 -17.72
C ALA A 359 -8.41 4.60 -17.78
N ALA A 360 -8.46 3.82 -16.69
CA ALA A 360 -9.43 2.73 -16.57
C ALA A 360 -10.88 3.22 -16.42
N ASP A 361 -11.11 4.48 -16.00
CA ASP A 361 -12.44 5.10 -16.04
C ASP A 361 -12.72 5.68 -17.44
N PRO A 362 -13.67 5.12 -18.22
CA PRO A 362 -13.99 5.63 -19.55
C PRO A 362 -14.56 7.06 -19.53
N ALA A 363 -15.05 7.54 -18.39
CA ALA A 363 -15.54 8.90 -18.21
C ALA A 363 -14.47 9.87 -17.69
N VAL A 364 -13.22 9.44 -17.48
CA VAL A 364 -12.18 10.24 -16.80
C VAL A 364 -11.96 11.61 -17.44
N LEU A 365 -11.95 11.71 -18.77
CA LEU A 365 -11.76 12.99 -19.47
C LEU A 365 -12.95 13.93 -19.28
N THR A 366 -14.17 13.39 -19.27
CA THR A 366 -15.39 14.17 -18.98
C THR A 366 -15.34 14.70 -17.56
N ARG A 367 -14.94 13.87 -16.60
CA ARG A 367 -14.81 14.28 -15.19
C ARG A 367 -13.68 15.28 -14.97
N ALA A 368 -12.54 15.10 -15.64
CA ALA A 368 -11.43 16.06 -15.62
C ALA A 368 -11.86 17.43 -16.15
N ARG A 369 -12.64 17.47 -17.25
CA ARG A 369 -13.21 18.71 -17.77
C ARG A 369 -14.17 19.37 -16.79
N ALA A 370 -14.96 18.60 -16.04
CA ALA A 370 -15.83 19.15 -15.00
C ALA A 370 -15.03 19.78 -13.85
N VAL A 371 -13.94 19.16 -13.40
CA VAL A 371 -13.02 19.75 -12.40
C VAL A 371 -12.47 21.08 -12.91
N LEU A 372 -12.02 21.12 -14.17
CA LEU A 372 -11.48 22.34 -14.79
C LEU A 372 -12.55 23.42 -14.93
N GLN A 373 -13.77 23.10 -15.35
CA GLN A 373 -14.88 24.06 -15.44
C GLN A 373 -15.24 24.67 -14.07
N GLY A 374 -15.01 23.93 -12.99
CA GLY A 374 -15.27 24.36 -11.62
C GLY A 374 -14.19 25.23 -10.96
N GLY A 375 -13.14 25.66 -11.67
CA GLY A 375 -12.02 26.38 -11.03
C GLY A 375 -10.79 25.51 -10.74
N GLY A 376 -10.92 24.19 -10.88
CA GLY A 376 -9.98 23.22 -10.35
C GLY A 376 -8.70 23.05 -11.17
N THR A 377 -7.80 22.25 -10.63
CA THR A 377 -6.54 21.85 -11.27
C THR A 377 -6.51 20.36 -11.52
N VAL A 378 -6.14 19.98 -12.75
CA VAL A 378 -5.91 18.58 -13.13
C VAL A 378 -4.42 18.40 -13.42
N ILE A 379 -3.76 17.59 -12.60
CA ILE A 379 -2.37 17.19 -12.77
C ILE A 379 -2.34 15.84 -13.50
N VAL A 380 -1.55 15.72 -14.55
CA VAL A 380 -1.47 14.52 -15.40
C VAL A 380 -0.03 14.07 -15.61
N THR A 381 0.15 12.80 -15.96
CA THR A 381 1.42 12.25 -16.45
C THR A 381 1.37 11.98 -17.96
N PRO A 382 2.50 11.88 -18.66
CA PRO A 382 2.53 11.42 -20.05
C PRO A 382 1.91 10.04 -20.25
N ALA A 383 2.03 9.16 -19.27
CA ALA A 383 1.41 7.83 -19.28
C ALA A 383 -0.12 7.91 -19.29
N PHE A 384 -0.71 8.82 -18.50
CA PHE A 384 -2.14 9.11 -18.54
C PHE A 384 -2.56 9.69 -19.90
N LEU A 385 -1.84 10.69 -20.40
CA LEU A 385 -2.12 11.32 -21.68
C LEU A 385 -2.20 10.29 -22.82
N ARG A 386 -1.20 9.41 -22.89
CA ARG A 386 -1.15 8.32 -23.87
C ARG A 386 -2.31 7.35 -23.71
N ALA A 387 -2.64 6.97 -22.48
CA ALA A 387 -3.72 6.02 -22.20
C ALA A 387 -5.12 6.61 -22.46
N ALA A 388 -5.30 7.91 -22.24
CA ALA A 388 -6.56 8.63 -22.45
C ALA A 388 -6.74 9.15 -23.90
N GLY A 389 -5.67 9.14 -24.71
CA GLY A 389 -5.69 9.45 -26.15
C GLY A 389 -5.63 10.95 -26.48
N GLY A 390 -5.70 11.28 -27.76
CA GLY A 390 -5.41 12.63 -28.28
C GLY A 390 -6.25 13.78 -27.69
N ALA A 391 -7.47 13.50 -27.20
CA ALA A 391 -8.27 14.51 -26.51
C ALA A 391 -7.65 14.94 -25.15
N ALA A 392 -6.80 14.11 -24.55
CA ALA A 392 -6.03 14.41 -23.35
C ALA A 392 -4.81 15.28 -23.68
N ASP A 393 -4.08 14.93 -24.76
CA ASP A 393 -2.98 15.73 -25.34
C ASP A 393 -3.44 17.15 -25.64
N GLU A 394 -4.56 17.27 -26.36
CA GLU A 394 -5.24 18.52 -26.66
C GLU A 394 -5.70 19.28 -25.42
N LEU A 395 -5.96 18.61 -24.29
CA LEU A 395 -6.32 19.27 -23.03
C LEU A 395 -5.06 19.82 -22.35
N ALA A 396 -3.98 19.04 -22.30
CA ALA A 396 -2.71 19.42 -21.69
C ALA A 396 -1.89 20.42 -22.52
N GLY A 397 -2.13 20.52 -23.83
CA GLY A 397 -1.30 21.32 -24.74
C GLY A 397 0.09 20.72 -24.93
N LEU A 398 0.16 19.40 -24.89
CA LEU A 398 1.35 18.58 -25.11
C LEU A 398 0.98 17.46 -26.06
N GLU A 399 1.96 16.92 -26.77
CA GLU A 399 1.81 15.68 -27.52
C GLU A 399 2.68 14.61 -26.88
N VAL A 400 2.15 13.39 -26.77
CA VAL A 400 2.93 12.22 -26.34
C VAL A 400 3.03 11.18 -27.45
N GLY A 401 4.19 10.54 -27.56
CA GLY A 401 4.39 9.45 -28.52
C GLY A 401 3.50 8.24 -28.23
N ALA A 402 3.23 7.45 -29.28
CA ALA A 402 2.41 6.23 -29.23
C ALA A 402 2.94 5.18 -28.23
N ALA A 403 4.24 5.21 -27.93
CA ALA A 403 4.89 4.43 -26.90
C ALA A 403 5.67 5.35 -25.95
N SER A 404 5.93 4.89 -24.73
CA SER A 404 6.87 5.55 -23.82
C SER A 404 8.29 5.50 -24.39
N GLU A 405 9.04 6.58 -24.27
CA GLU A 405 10.50 6.60 -24.51
C GLU A 405 11.19 6.79 -23.14
N PRO A 406 11.52 5.72 -22.40
CA PRO A 406 12.16 5.86 -21.10
C PRO A 406 13.51 6.57 -21.23
N VAL A 407 13.67 7.68 -20.50
CA VAL A 407 14.90 8.46 -20.48
C VAL A 407 15.29 8.83 -19.05
N ALA A 408 16.58 9.06 -18.83
CA ALA A 408 17.13 9.44 -17.54
C ALA A 408 17.75 10.85 -17.62
N ALA A 409 17.11 11.84 -17.02
CA ALA A 409 17.58 13.21 -17.01
C ALA A 409 18.61 13.43 -15.90
N THR A 410 19.75 14.05 -16.22
CA THR A 410 20.84 14.30 -15.24
C THR A 410 20.91 15.74 -14.77
N GLN A 411 20.26 16.65 -15.49
CA GLN A 411 20.14 18.05 -15.12
C GLN A 411 18.71 18.55 -15.40
N CYS A 412 18.31 19.60 -14.69
CA CYS A 412 17.08 20.33 -14.95
C CYS A 412 17.38 21.81 -15.16
N GLU A 413 16.64 22.46 -16.03
CA GLU A 413 16.65 23.91 -16.15
C GLU A 413 15.42 24.48 -15.44
N VAL A 414 15.66 25.25 -14.37
CA VAL A 414 14.63 25.89 -13.56
C VAL A 414 14.87 27.39 -13.55
N ARG A 415 13.92 28.17 -14.08
CA ARG A 415 14.02 29.65 -14.16
C ARG A 415 15.33 30.13 -14.81
N GLY A 416 15.76 29.48 -15.89
CA GLY A 416 16.99 29.81 -16.62
C GLY A 416 18.29 29.37 -15.94
N ARG A 417 18.22 28.59 -14.85
CA ARG A 417 19.40 28.03 -14.17
C ARG A 417 19.46 26.52 -14.37
N ILE A 418 20.63 26.03 -14.75
CA ILE A 418 20.91 24.59 -14.82
C ILE A 418 21.20 24.07 -13.41
N VAL A 419 20.50 23.01 -13.03
CA VAL A 419 20.61 22.33 -11.74
C VAL A 419 21.01 20.89 -12.01
N THR A 420 22.16 20.47 -11.52
CA THR A 420 22.60 19.07 -11.56
C THR A 420 21.80 18.24 -10.56
N LEU A 421 21.31 17.10 -11.01
CA LEU A 421 20.54 16.17 -10.18
C LEU A 421 21.49 15.19 -9.47
N PRO A 422 21.25 14.87 -8.19
CA PRO A 422 22.10 13.93 -7.45
C PRO A 422 21.94 12.48 -7.94
N MET A 423 20.76 12.14 -8.46
CA MET A 423 20.46 10.89 -9.15
C MET A 423 19.65 11.22 -10.42
N PRO A 424 19.85 10.48 -11.53
CA PRO A 424 19.05 10.72 -12.73
C PRO A 424 17.54 10.56 -12.47
N LEU A 425 16.74 11.42 -13.11
CA LEU A 425 15.28 11.34 -13.07
C LEU A 425 14.74 10.58 -14.26
N ASP A 426 14.02 9.50 -13.96
CA ASP A 426 13.22 8.78 -14.94
C ASP A 426 12.07 9.66 -15.44
N ALA A 427 12.04 9.88 -16.74
CA ALA A 427 11.03 10.66 -17.44
C ALA A 427 10.69 9.99 -18.79
N ASP A 428 9.71 10.54 -19.48
CA ASP A 428 9.35 10.13 -20.84
C ASP A 428 9.91 11.12 -21.87
N GLY A 429 10.75 10.61 -22.76
CA GLY A 429 11.40 11.36 -23.84
C GLY A 429 10.49 11.68 -25.01
N ALA A 430 9.36 10.98 -25.11
CA ALA A 430 8.39 11.12 -26.20
C ALA A 430 7.36 12.22 -25.92
N VAL A 431 7.72 13.25 -25.15
CA VAL A 431 6.86 14.38 -24.80
C VAL A 431 7.29 15.62 -25.54
N ARG A 432 6.38 16.21 -26.31
CA ARG A 432 6.60 17.43 -27.08
C ARG A 432 5.68 18.56 -26.60
N GLN A 433 6.26 19.74 -26.43
CA GLN A 433 5.51 20.95 -26.12
C GLN A 433 4.69 21.40 -27.34
N LEU A 434 3.41 21.69 -27.13
CA LEU A 434 2.55 22.42 -28.07
C LEU A 434 2.21 23.79 -27.46
N ASP A 435 1.00 23.95 -26.92
CA ASP A 435 0.49 25.19 -26.35
C ASP A 435 0.79 25.37 -24.85
N ALA A 436 1.32 24.33 -24.18
CA ALA A 436 1.65 24.41 -22.76
C ALA A 436 2.84 25.34 -22.50
N THR A 437 2.85 26.01 -21.34
CA THR A 437 4.03 26.73 -20.86
C THR A 437 4.91 25.79 -20.05
N VAL A 438 6.13 25.52 -20.54
CA VAL A 438 7.09 24.70 -19.80
C VAL A 438 7.74 25.50 -18.68
N ARG A 439 7.71 24.95 -17.46
CA ARG A 439 8.26 25.54 -16.24
C ARG A 439 9.62 24.97 -15.86
N ILE A 440 9.84 23.70 -16.20
CA ILE A 440 11.09 22.98 -15.98
C ILE A 440 11.39 22.14 -17.21
N MET A 441 12.60 22.28 -17.77
CA MET A 441 13.13 21.39 -18.80
C MET A 441 14.05 20.36 -18.15
N ALA A 442 13.98 19.10 -18.57
CA ALA A 442 14.94 18.05 -18.22
C ALA A 442 15.98 17.89 -19.35
N ALA A 443 17.25 17.75 -18.97
CA ALA A 443 18.35 17.49 -19.88
C ALA A 443 18.62 15.98 -20.00
N VAL A 444 18.53 15.46 -21.23
CA VAL A 444 18.79 14.05 -21.57
C VAL A 444 19.82 14.03 -22.69
N GLY A 445 21.11 13.90 -22.33
CA GLY A 445 22.20 14.16 -23.26
C GLY A 445 22.09 15.57 -23.86
N ASP A 446 22.09 15.64 -25.19
CA ASP A 446 21.94 16.91 -25.93
C ASP A 446 20.48 17.34 -26.10
N ARG A 447 19.51 16.47 -25.78
CA ARG A 447 18.08 16.78 -25.85
C ARG A 447 17.60 17.54 -24.61
N ARG A 448 16.52 18.29 -24.79
CA ARG A 448 15.75 18.91 -23.71
C ARG A 448 14.29 18.49 -23.85
N ILE A 449 13.69 18.01 -22.77
CA ILE A 449 12.30 17.58 -22.73
C ILE A 449 11.52 18.33 -21.64
N PRO A 450 10.21 18.58 -21.81
CA PRO A 450 9.40 19.16 -20.73
C PRO A 450 9.36 18.21 -19.51
N LEU A 451 9.80 18.69 -18.35
CA LEU A 451 9.65 17.97 -17.07
C LEU A 451 8.36 18.39 -16.34
N LEU A 452 8.08 19.69 -16.35
CA LEU A 452 6.90 20.28 -15.74
C LEU A 452 6.33 21.33 -16.67
N ALA A 453 5.09 21.15 -17.12
CA ALA A 453 4.40 22.09 -17.99
C ALA A 453 3.03 22.47 -17.41
N THR A 454 2.59 23.68 -17.70
CA THR A 454 1.30 24.21 -17.22
C THR A 454 0.53 24.81 -18.38
N ARG A 455 -0.77 24.60 -18.42
CA ARG A 455 -1.66 25.24 -19.38
C ARG A 455 -2.92 25.77 -18.68
N PRO A 456 -3.17 27.08 -18.72
CA PRO A 456 -4.47 27.60 -18.35
C PRO A 456 -5.49 27.18 -19.40
N VAL A 457 -6.67 26.74 -18.95
CA VAL A 457 -7.81 26.42 -19.80
C VAL A 457 -9.02 27.19 -19.31
N ALA A 458 -10.10 27.24 -20.10
CA ALA A 458 -11.33 27.89 -19.66
C ALA A 458 -11.82 27.28 -18.34
N GLY A 459 -11.79 28.07 -17.27
CA GLY A 459 -12.23 27.69 -15.93
C GLY A 459 -11.15 27.14 -15.01
N GLY A 460 -9.97 26.71 -15.46
CA GLY A 460 -9.04 25.98 -14.58
C GLY A 460 -7.63 25.82 -15.14
N HIS A 461 -6.86 24.90 -14.56
CA HIS A 461 -5.45 24.68 -14.91
C HIS A 461 -5.14 23.21 -15.15
N VAL A 462 -4.40 22.92 -16.22
CA VAL A 462 -3.80 21.61 -16.45
C VAL A 462 -2.31 21.70 -16.14
N VAL A 463 -1.81 20.75 -15.37
CA VAL A 463 -0.37 20.60 -15.08
C VAL A 463 0.07 19.24 -15.59
N CYS A 464 1.10 19.19 -16.40
CA CYS A 464 1.74 17.92 -16.76
C CYS A 464 3.05 17.80 -15.98
N LEU A 465 3.14 16.76 -15.15
CA LEU A 465 4.39 16.35 -14.51
C LEU A 465 4.89 15.12 -15.27
N ASN A 466 6.00 15.28 -15.99
CA ASN A 466 6.66 14.20 -16.73
C ASN A 466 7.46 13.31 -15.77
N ILE A 467 6.73 12.65 -14.88
CA ILE A 467 7.23 11.64 -13.94
C ILE A 467 6.97 10.25 -14.52
N ARG A 468 8.04 9.47 -14.58
CA ARG A 468 8.00 8.03 -14.85
C ARG A 468 8.54 7.31 -13.63
N THR A 469 7.88 6.24 -13.21
CA THR A 469 8.36 5.39 -12.13
C THR A 469 8.79 4.05 -12.68
N PHE A 470 7.94 3.03 -12.60
CA PHE A 470 8.27 1.68 -13.06
C PHE A 470 7.21 1.15 -14.01
N SER A 471 7.63 0.22 -14.85
CA SER A 471 6.80 -0.56 -15.76
C SER A 471 7.01 -2.06 -15.51
N GLU A 472 6.14 -2.92 -16.07
CA GLU A 472 6.36 -4.38 -16.04
C GLU A 472 7.73 -4.80 -16.60
N GLU A 473 8.29 -4.03 -17.55
CA GLU A 473 9.61 -4.30 -18.10
C GLU A 473 10.72 -4.06 -17.07
N ASP A 474 10.62 -3.00 -16.26
CA ASP A 474 11.58 -2.71 -15.18
C ASP A 474 11.61 -3.85 -14.14
N PHE A 475 10.44 -4.41 -13.81
CA PHE A 475 10.31 -5.55 -12.89
C PHE A 475 10.97 -6.81 -13.45
N ARG A 476 10.64 -7.16 -14.71
CA ARG A 476 11.22 -8.32 -15.40
C ARG A 476 12.73 -8.23 -15.53
N ALA A 477 13.27 -7.04 -15.78
CA ALA A 477 14.70 -6.82 -15.97
C ALA A 477 15.55 -7.21 -14.75
N VAL A 478 14.97 -7.18 -13.53
CA VAL A 478 15.68 -7.52 -12.29
C VAL A 478 15.14 -8.76 -11.59
N GLY A 479 14.12 -9.42 -12.16
CA GLY A 479 13.47 -10.58 -11.58
C GLY A 479 12.63 -10.26 -10.33
N GLU A 480 12.18 -9.01 -10.18
CA GLU A 480 11.28 -8.58 -9.11
C GLU A 480 9.83 -8.73 -9.56
N TRP A 481 8.93 -9.02 -8.62
CA TRP A 481 7.53 -9.34 -8.92
C TRP A 481 6.53 -8.42 -8.23
N LEU A 482 6.90 -7.85 -7.09
CA LEU A 482 6.01 -7.19 -6.14
C LEU A 482 6.49 -5.79 -5.81
N LEU A 483 7.75 -5.62 -5.43
CA LEU A 483 8.26 -4.38 -4.84
C LEU A 483 9.03 -3.51 -5.85
N SER A 484 9.41 -2.30 -5.45
CA SER A 484 10.08 -1.38 -6.38
C SER A 484 11.42 -1.98 -6.87
N PRO A 485 11.63 -2.14 -8.19
CA PRO A 485 12.74 -2.95 -8.72
C PRO A 485 14.11 -2.27 -8.57
N ARG A 486 14.14 -0.94 -8.37
CA ARG A 486 15.35 -0.13 -8.20
C ARG A 486 15.03 1.20 -7.53
N ALA A 487 16.05 1.87 -6.99
CA ALA A 487 15.94 3.26 -6.57
C ALA A 487 15.65 4.20 -7.76
N LEU A 488 14.92 5.29 -7.49
CA LEU A 488 14.63 6.37 -8.43
C LEU A 488 15.06 7.71 -7.85
N GLY A 489 15.50 8.64 -8.72
CA GLY A 489 15.89 9.98 -8.30
C GLY A 489 14.74 10.87 -7.80
N TRP A 490 13.48 10.48 -8.04
CA TRP A 490 12.29 11.26 -7.66
C TRP A 490 12.14 11.45 -6.14
N SER A 491 12.69 10.57 -5.30
CA SER A 491 12.70 10.77 -3.84
C SER A 491 13.88 11.60 -3.35
N GLN A 492 14.82 11.97 -4.24
CA GLN A 492 16.08 12.66 -3.91
C GLN A 492 16.31 13.90 -4.79
N LEU A 493 15.25 14.58 -5.23
CA LEU A 493 15.37 15.78 -6.06
C LEU A 493 16.18 16.88 -5.39
N ALA A 494 16.98 17.59 -6.19
CA ALA A 494 17.64 18.81 -5.75
C ALA A 494 16.61 19.90 -5.37
N ASP A 495 16.87 20.63 -4.28
CA ASP A 495 15.94 21.60 -3.70
C ASP A 495 15.34 22.60 -4.70
N PRO A 496 16.09 23.20 -5.66
CA PRO A 496 15.51 24.14 -6.61
C PRO A 496 14.45 23.50 -7.51
N VAL A 497 14.63 22.23 -7.87
CA VAL A 497 13.71 21.48 -8.73
C VAL A 497 12.49 21.04 -7.92
N ALA A 498 12.69 20.46 -6.73
CA ALA A 498 11.60 20.07 -5.83
C ALA A 498 10.71 21.26 -5.46
N THR A 499 11.33 22.40 -5.12
CA THR A 499 10.61 23.64 -4.80
C THR A 499 9.80 24.15 -5.99
N ALA A 500 10.33 24.07 -7.22
CA ALA A 500 9.62 24.51 -8.41
C ALA A 500 8.42 23.60 -8.73
N VAL A 501 8.56 22.27 -8.57
CA VAL A 501 7.46 21.32 -8.71
C VAL A 501 6.37 21.61 -7.66
N ARG A 502 6.74 21.71 -6.38
CA ARG A 502 5.81 22.03 -5.29
C ARG A 502 5.11 23.36 -5.49
N ALA A 503 5.82 24.39 -5.94
CA ALA A 503 5.23 25.71 -6.17
C ALA A 503 4.09 25.67 -7.20
N VAL A 504 4.17 24.80 -8.21
CA VAL A 504 3.09 24.62 -9.20
C VAL A 504 1.98 23.72 -8.65
N CYS A 505 2.35 22.56 -8.09
CA CYS A 505 1.35 21.56 -7.67
C CYS A 505 0.58 21.95 -6.40
N LEU A 506 1.17 22.76 -5.52
CA LEU A 506 0.56 23.20 -4.25
C LEU A 506 -0.09 24.58 -4.33
N ALA A 507 0.18 25.36 -5.38
CA ALA A 507 -0.45 26.68 -5.56
C ALA A 507 -1.98 26.64 -5.49
N PRO A 508 -2.69 25.66 -6.10
CA PRO A 508 -4.15 25.60 -6.00
C PRO A 508 -4.67 25.29 -4.58
N LEU A 509 -3.83 24.71 -3.72
CA LEU A 509 -4.14 24.47 -2.30
C LEU A 509 -3.84 25.70 -1.42
N GLY A 510 -3.22 26.75 -1.97
CA GLY A 510 -2.77 27.91 -1.20
C GLY A 510 -1.63 27.60 -0.23
N VAL A 511 -0.91 26.49 -0.44
CA VAL A 511 0.16 26.02 0.46
C VAL A 511 1.53 26.27 -0.14
N ARG A 512 2.45 26.78 0.67
CA ARG A 512 3.88 26.84 0.36
C ARG A 512 4.61 25.86 1.27
N PHE A 513 5.38 24.95 0.68
CA PHE A 513 6.15 23.95 1.40
C PHE A 513 7.62 23.99 0.99
N GLU A 514 8.49 24.33 1.94
CA GLU A 514 9.94 24.42 1.76
C GLU A 514 10.62 23.44 2.69
N ALA A 515 11.02 22.29 2.14
CA ALA A 515 11.73 21.23 2.83
C ALA A 515 12.67 20.53 1.84
N PRO A 516 13.62 19.71 2.29
CA PRO A 516 14.32 18.79 1.41
C PRO A 516 13.35 17.82 0.69
N SER A 517 13.82 17.18 -0.38
CA SER A 517 13.16 15.97 -0.90
C SER A 517 13.23 14.84 0.14
N GLY A 518 12.26 13.93 0.12
CA GLY A 518 12.16 12.86 1.10
C GLY A 518 11.42 13.24 2.39
N VAL A 519 10.79 14.43 2.44
CA VAL A 519 9.89 14.84 3.52
C VAL A 519 8.46 14.90 2.99
N ALA A 520 7.59 14.05 3.52
CA ALA A 520 6.17 14.04 3.17
C ALA A 520 5.41 15.16 3.90
N LEU A 521 4.47 15.78 3.19
CA LEU A 521 3.52 16.76 3.74
C LEU A 521 2.14 16.10 3.82
N HIS A 522 1.51 16.14 4.98
CA HIS A 522 0.12 15.72 5.15
C HIS A 522 -0.68 16.91 5.68
N LEU A 523 -1.77 17.29 4.99
CA LEU A 523 -2.61 18.40 5.41
C LEU A 523 -3.89 17.88 6.05
N PHE A 524 -4.21 18.48 7.18
CA PHE A 524 -5.43 18.22 7.95
C PHE A 524 -6.11 19.57 8.18
N GLY A 525 -7.37 19.67 7.77
CA GLY A 525 -8.22 20.82 8.10
C GLY A 525 -8.58 20.82 9.58
N SER A 526 -8.84 22.00 10.14
CA SER A 526 -9.63 22.10 11.38
C SER A 526 -11.09 21.80 11.05
N ASP A 527 -11.75 20.97 11.85
CA ASP A 527 -13.22 20.83 11.79
C ASP A 527 -13.84 22.23 11.67
N ARG A 528 -14.55 22.48 10.57
CA ARG A 528 -15.21 23.76 10.31
C ARG A 528 -16.42 23.94 11.20
#